data_AF-A0AAN7B3P0-F1
#
_entry.id   AF-A0AAN7B3P0-F1
#
_cell.length_a   1.000
_cell.length_b   1.000
_cell.length_c   1.000
_cell.angle_alpha   90.00
_cell.angle_beta   90.00
_cell.angle_gamma   90.00
#
_symmetry.space_group_name_H-M   'P 1'
#
loop_
_entity.id
_entity.type
_entity.pdbx_description
1 polymer ?
#
loop_
_entity_poly.entity_id
_entity_poly.type
_entity_poly.pdbx_seq_one_letter_code
_entity_poly.pdbx_strand_id
1 'polypeptide(L)'
;MSEPVPETTVIAPDGDEPKTRFIAPDGDVILVVGAAPKTRLPQTGLRGRVSHPPSPKEIELPEDSPKAMDTISCVLHHQNDQVLESMGSDDLFNIAVHADKYDLIRALKLLITLWLTTSNPLYTSGMVDDGYRLTTAFIIRDSKNFARISVNLITQHAEPYSEIYKVDQLRDRLPRMILYSLEERRTKMRYEIHELWAKGIKETCHETYSSTTCKWGYQRMERYKLLCKRFDGGRIIADVPISTLIRESKKASTEDMTEKSHCKYSPSCRCSDTYTQSGHSMVHHSTIQSEETFAGQLKCLKKRFGLCFDCLDCLEGKKEKCAHQEKQD
;
A
#
# COMPACT_ATOMS: atom_id res chain seq x y z
N MET A 1 -27.75 -12.91 44.39
CA MET A 1 -29.04 -12.81 43.66
C MET A 1 -29.02 -11.45 42.97
N SER A 2 -28.75 -11.45 41.68
CA SER A 2 -28.73 -10.25 40.84
C SER A 2 -29.69 -10.54 39.70
N GLU A 3 -30.78 -9.78 39.64
CA GLU A 3 -31.80 -9.90 38.59
C GLU A 3 -31.22 -9.47 37.23
N PRO A 4 -31.56 -10.17 36.13
CA PRO A 4 -31.19 -9.73 34.79
C PRO A 4 -32.14 -8.62 34.33
N VAL A 5 -31.54 -7.55 33.78
CA VAL A 5 -32.25 -6.48 33.06
C VAL A 5 -32.85 -7.07 31.77
N PRO A 6 -34.12 -6.79 31.43
CA PRO A 6 -34.72 -7.34 30.22
C PRO A 6 -34.16 -6.64 28.98
N GLU A 7 -33.44 -7.42 28.17
CA GLU A 7 -33.09 -7.10 26.80
C GLU A 7 -34.39 -6.98 25.99
N THR A 8 -34.78 -5.75 25.66
CA THR A 8 -35.99 -5.51 24.86
C THR A 8 -35.63 -5.66 23.39
N THR A 9 -35.71 -6.89 22.90
CA THR A 9 -35.61 -7.21 21.47
C THR A 9 -36.88 -6.70 20.79
N VAL A 10 -36.81 -5.51 20.20
CA VAL A 10 -37.87 -5.03 19.29
C VAL A 10 -37.66 -5.75 17.95
N ILE A 11 -38.49 -6.76 17.71
CA ILE A 11 -38.63 -7.41 16.41
C ILE A 11 -39.27 -6.37 15.47
N ALA A 12 -38.50 -5.88 14.50
CA ALA A 12 -39.02 -5.06 13.42
C ALA A 12 -39.79 -5.96 12.43
N PRO A 13 -41.02 -5.61 12.04
CA PRO A 13 -41.73 -6.31 10.97
C PRO A 13 -41.17 -5.86 9.61
N ASP A 14 -40.87 -6.85 8.77
CA ASP A 14 -40.68 -6.82 7.32
C ASP A 14 -39.98 -5.62 6.65
N GLY A 15 -38.78 -5.90 6.15
CA GLY A 15 -38.43 -5.59 4.74
C GLY A 15 -37.90 -4.21 4.37
N ASP A 16 -37.86 -3.22 5.27
CA ASP A 16 -37.29 -1.90 4.97
C ASP A 16 -35.80 -1.82 5.38
N GLU A 17 -34.92 -1.48 4.42
CA GLU A 17 -33.53 -1.12 4.70
C GLU A 17 -33.44 0.04 5.71
N PRO A 18 -32.41 0.08 6.58
CA PRO A 18 -32.24 1.16 7.54
C PRO A 18 -32.05 2.51 6.83
N LYS A 19 -32.91 3.49 7.16
CA LYS A 19 -32.87 4.87 6.65
C LYS A 19 -32.08 5.75 7.60
N THR A 20 -31.22 6.61 7.04
CA THR A 20 -30.49 7.61 7.83
C THR A 20 -30.95 9.02 7.43
N ARG A 21 -31.24 9.86 8.44
CA ARG A 21 -31.68 11.25 8.26
C ARG A 21 -30.65 12.20 8.84
N PHE A 22 -30.18 13.16 8.05
CA PHE A 22 -29.25 14.20 8.49
C PHE A 22 -29.98 15.53 8.56
N ILE A 23 -29.79 16.28 9.65
CA ILE A 23 -30.38 17.62 9.84
C ILE A 23 -29.26 18.65 9.75
N ALA A 24 -29.37 19.60 8.83
CA ALA A 24 -28.44 20.72 8.75
C ALA A 24 -28.48 21.56 10.05
N PRO A 25 -27.40 22.30 10.41
CA PRO A 25 -27.34 23.07 11.66
C PRO A 25 -28.42 24.14 11.81
N ASP A 26 -28.98 24.59 10.70
CA ASP A 26 -30.08 25.55 10.61
C ASP A 26 -31.46 24.88 10.66
N GLY A 27 -31.56 23.55 10.59
CA GLY A 27 -32.83 22.81 10.62
C GLY A 27 -33.66 22.91 9.34
N ASP A 28 -33.15 23.57 8.29
CA ASP A 28 -33.93 23.88 7.08
C ASP A 28 -33.86 22.80 6.01
N VAL A 29 -32.86 21.91 6.10
CA VAL A 29 -32.63 20.83 5.13
C VAL A 29 -32.46 19.50 5.85
N ILE A 30 -33.20 18.49 5.40
CA ILE A 30 -33.06 17.10 5.81
C ILE A 30 -32.58 16.29 4.61
N LEU A 31 -31.41 15.65 4.73
CA LEU A 31 -30.94 14.70 3.73
C LEU A 31 -31.44 13.31 4.13
N VAL A 32 -32.12 12.63 3.20
CA VAL A 32 -32.63 11.26 3.38
C VAL A 32 -31.86 10.33 2.45
N VAL A 33 -31.09 9.41 3.02
CA VAL A 33 -30.26 8.46 2.26
C VAL A 33 -30.84 7.05 2.41
N GLY A 34 -30.99 6.31 1.28
CA GLY A 34 -31.60 4.97 1.20
C GLY A 34 -32.89 4.89 0.37
N ALA A 35 -33.40 3.69 0.10
CA ALA A 35 -34.58 3.46 -0.75
C ALA A 35 -35.91 3.86 -0.04
N ALA A 36 -36.78 4.56 -0.77
CA ALA A 36 -38.01 5.16 -0.23
C ALA A 36 -39.25 4.24 -0.34
N PRO A 37 -40.10 4.22 0.70
CA PRO A 37 -41.55 4.17 0.52
C PRO A 37 -42.19 5.51 0.88
N LYS A 38 -43.22 5.86 0.11
CA LYS A 38 -44.08 7.04 0.29
C LYS A 38 -44.94 6.89 1.55
N THR A 39 -44.49 7.41 2.70
CA THR A 39 -45.39 7.55 3.86
C THR A 39 -45.07 8.79 4.68
N ARG A 40 -45.98 9.76 4.65
CA ARG A 40 -46.02 10.95 5.52
C ARG A 40 -46.61 10.58 6.88
N LEU A 41 -46.06 11.11 7.96
CA LEU A 41 -46.70 11.20 9.28
C LEU A 41 -46.54 12.63 9.86
N PRO A 42 -47.49 13.11 10.68
CA PRO A 42 -47.59 14.51 11.09
C PRO A 42 -46.71 14.85 12.30
N GLN A 43 -46.19 16.08 12.34
CA GLN A 43 -45.41 16.62 13.46
C GLN A 43 -46.30 17.47 14.41
N THR A 44 -46.07 17.33 15.72
CA THR A 44 -46.57 18.21 16.77
C THR A 44 -45.42 18.79 17.61
N GLY A 45 -45.44 20.12 17.83
CA GLY A 45 -44.90 20.75 19.06
C GLY A 45 -43.72 21.75 18.96
N LEU A 46 -44.01 23.03 18.63
CA LEU A 46 -43.51 24.34 19.16
C LEU A 46 -42.18 24.38 19.98
N ARG A 47 -41.24 25.35 19.89
CA ARG A 47 -41.32 26.82 19.68
C ARG A 47 -39.90 27.44 19.58
N GLY A 48 -39.67 28.39 18.66
CA GLY A 48 -38.50 29.29 18.64
C GLY A 48 -38.35 29.98 17.27
N ARG A 49 -38.63 31.29 17.18
CA ARG A 49 -38.68 32.05 15.90
C ARG A 49 -37.27 32.38 15.38
N VAL A 50 -36.81 31.57 14.44
CA VAL A 50 -36.18 32.02 13.19
C VAL A 50 -37.18 31.67 12.09
N SER A 51 -37.38 32.53 11.09
CA SER A 51 -38.30 32.25 9.98
C SER A 51 -37.71 31.16 9.08
N HIS A 52 -37.75 29.92 9.56
CA HIS A 52 -37.52 28.72 8.80
C HIS A 52 -38.66 28.53 7.80
N PRO A 53 -38.41 28.06 6.56
CA PRO A 53 -39.46 27.57 5.68
C PRO A 53 -40.40 26.59 6.43
N PRO A 54 -41.68 26.50 6.04
CA PRO A 54 -42.75 25.84 6.82
C PRO A 54 -42.58 24.33 7.06
N SER A 55 -41.50 23.74 6.55
CA SER A 55 -41.05 22.38 6.82
C SER A 55 -39.59 22.27 6.36
N PRO A 56 -38.73 21.52 7.07
CA PRO A 56 -37.42 21.18 6.57
C PRO A 56 -37.53 20.56 5.17
N LYS A 57 -36.68 21.00 4.24
CA LYS A 57 -36.67 20.48 2.87
C LYS A 57 -36.01 19.10 2.87
N GLU A 58 -36.80 18.06 2.60
CA GLU A 58 -36.28 16.71 2.39
C GLU A 58 -35.67 16.58 0.99
N ILE A 59 -34.45 16.05 0.91
CA ILE A 59 -33.74 15.74 -0.34
C ILE A 59 -33.39 14.25 -0.32
N GLU A 60 -33.91 13.51 -1.30
CA GLU A 60 -33.63 12.08 -1.46
C GLU A 60 -32.28 11.87 -2.17
N LEU A 61 -31.46 10.97 -1.61
CA LEU A 61 -30.13 10.61 -2.12
C LEU A 61 -30.02 9.07 -2.29
N PRO A 62 -30.74 8.46 -3.25
CA PRO A 62 -30.87 7.00 -3.36
C PRO A 62 -29.58 6.29 -3.80
N GLU A 63 -28.65 7.01 -4.44
CA GLU A 63 -27.39 6.45 -4.95
C GLU A 63 -26.23 6.56 -3.95
N ASP A 64 -26.43 7.25 -2.83
CA ASP A 64 -25.38 7.52 -1.87
C ASP A 64 -25.34 6.48 -0.76
N SER A 65 -24.14 6.24 -0.23
CA SER A 65 -23.92 5.40 0.94
C SER A 65 -24.37 6.15 2.20
N PRO A 66 -25.37 5.65 2.96
CA PRO A 66 -25.82 6.28 4.20
C PRO A 66 -24.67 6.46 5.20
N LYS A 67 -23.80 5.44 5.31
CA LYS A 67 -22.65 5.43 6.23
C LYS A 67 -21.57 6.45 5.84
N ALA A 68 -21.28 6.59 4.55
CA ALA A 68 -20.32 7.59 4.08
C ALA A 68 -20.84 9.01 4.32
N MET A 69 -22.11 9.26 4.00
CA MET A 69 -22.76 10.56 4.21
C MET A 69 -22.88 10.92 5.69
N ASP A 70 -23.15 9.96 6.56
CA ASP A 70 -23.11 10.13 8.01
C ASP A 70 -21.74 10.59 8.48
N THR A 71 -20.71 9.85 8.11
CA THR A 71 -19.33 10.19 8.49
C THR A 71 -18.93 11.57 7.98
N ILE A 72 -19.23 11.89 6.72
CA ILE A 72 -18.95 13.20 6.13
C ILE A 72 -19.67 14.31 6.91
N SER A 73 -20.95 14.10 7.25
CA SER A 73 -21.74 15.07 8.00
C SER A 73 -21.18 15.29 9.41
N CYS A 74 -20.83 14.23 10.14
CA CYS A 74 -20.18 14.32 11.44
C CYS A 74 -18.91 15.15 11.37
N VAL A 75 -18.04 14.91 10.37
CA VAL A 75 -16.80 15.66 10.18
C VAL A 75 -17.06 17.13 9.87
N LEU A 76 -17.98 17.43 8.95
CA LEU A 76 -18.33 18.80 8.57
C LEU A 76 -18.96 19.58 9.74
N HIS A 77 -19.64 18.90 10.66
CA HIS A 77 -20.23 19.47 11.87
C HIS A 77 -19.32 19.38 13.11
N HIS A 78 -18.04 19.03 12.93
CA HIS A 78 -17.06 18.90 14.01
C HIS A 78 -17.43 17.89 15.11
N GLN A 79 -18.32 16.94 14.81
CA GLN A 79 -18.70 15.82 15.68
C GLN A 79 -17.71 14.66 15.51
N ASN A 80 -16.41 14.97 15.62
CA ASN A 80 -15.33 14.02 15.35
C ASN A 80 -15.30 12.86 16.37
N ASP A 81 -15.91 13.04 17.54
CA ASP A 81 -16.11 12.03 18.58
C ASP A 81 -17.06 10.90 18.14
N GLN A 82 -17.92 11.16 17.15
CA GLN A 82 -18.82 10.17 16.58
C GLN A 82 -18.21 9.40 15.40
N VAL A 83 -17.03 9.81 14.92
CA VAL A 83 -16.36 9.17 13.79
C VAL A 83 -15.40 8.11 14.30
N LEU A 84 -15.48 6.91 13.71
CA LEU A 84 -14.59 5.81 14.05
C LEU A 84 -13.12 6.20 13.84
N GLU A 85 -12.26 5.93 14.83
CA GLU A 85 -10.82 6.18 14.75
C GLU A 85 -10.14 5.34 13.65
N SER A 86 -10.71 4.17 13.35
CA SER A 86 -10.27 3.26 12.29
C SER A 86 -11.43 2.86 11.41
N MET A 87 -11.16 2.68 10.12
CA MET A 87 -12.18 2.48 9.11
C MET A 87 -11.73 1.39 8.13
N GLY A 88 -12.68 0.58 7.67
CA GLY A 88 -12.44 -0.38 6.58
C GLY A 88 -12.05 0.35 5.30
N SER A 89 -11.28 -0.30 4.42
CA SER A 89 -10.82 0.36 3.20
C SER A 89 -11.97 0.66 2.23
N ASP A 90 -13.00 -0.17 2.21
CA ASP A 90 -14.23 0.01 1.45
C ASP A 90 -15.04 1.21 1.95
N ASP A 91 -15.21 1.34 3.27
CA ASP A 91 -15.83 2.52 3.89
C ASP A 91 -15.05 3.80 3.56
N LEU A 92 -13.72 3.75 3.69
CA LEU A 92 -12.84 4.88 3.41
C LEU A 92 -12.87 5.27 1.93
N PHE A 93 -12.93 4.28 1.04
CA PHE A 93 -13.13 4.50 -0.39
C PHE A 93 -14.48 5.17 -0.67
N ASN A 94 -15.56 4.70 -0.05
CA ASN A 94 -16.88 5.31 -0.20
C ASN A 94 -16.88 6.77 0.25
N ILE A 95 -16.24 7.11 1.37
CA ILE A 95 -16.08 8.50 1.79
C ILE A 95 -15.35 9.33 0.73
N ALA A 96 -14.24 8.83 0.18
CA ALA A 96 -13.52 9.55 -0.87
C ALA A 96 -14.35 9.75 -2.14
N VAL A 97 -15.14 8.75 -2.55
CA VAL A 97 -16.06 8.87 -3.70
C VAL A 97 -17.11 9.94 -3.47
N HIS A 98 -17.71 9.99 -2.28
CA HIS A 98 -18.73 10.99 -1.95
C HIS A 98 -18.09 12.38 -1.78
N ALA A 99 -16.90 12.44 -1.20
CA ALA A 99 -16.15 13.69 -1.11
C ALA A 99 -15.81 14.26 -2.49
N ASP A 100 -15.48 13.42 -3.47
CA ASP A 100 -15.26 13.83 -4.86
C ASP A 100 -16.58 14.27 -5.53
N LYS A 101 -17.65 13.47 -5.38
CA LYS A 101 -18.99 13.75 -5.92
C LYS A 101 -19.52 15.12 -5.48
N TYR A 102 -19.29 15.49 -4.23
CA TYR A 102 -19.80 16.72 -3.61
C TYR A 102 -18.77 17.85 -3.52
N ASP A 103 -17.61 17.74 -4.18
CA ASP A 103 -16.50 18.71 -4.14
C ASP A 103 -16.01 19.05 -2.71
N LEU A 104 -16.06 18.05 -1.81
CA LEU A 104 -15.61 18.13 -0.42
C LEU A 104 -14.17 17.67 -0.21
N ILE A 105 -13.46 17.27 -1.28
CA ILE A 105 -12.07 16.80 -1.19
C ILE A 105 -11.19 17.82 -0.47
N ARG A 106 -11.34 19.12 -0.76
CA ARG A 106 -10.54 20.16 -0.10
C ARG A 106 -10.73 20.20 1.42
N ALA A 107 -11.97 19.97 1.89
CA ALA A 107 -12.29 19.96 3.31
C ALA A 107 -11.83 18.66 4.00
N LEU A 108 -11.98 17.52 3.32
CA LEU A 108 -11.80 16.20 3.93
C LEU A 108 -10.42 15.58 3.68
N LYS A 109 -9.60 16.12 2.77
CA LYS A 109 -8.33 15.51 2.35
C LYS A 109 -7.40 15.18 3.51
N LEU A 110 -7.23 16.07 4.48
CA LEU A 110 -6.35 15.83 5.62
C LEU A 110 -6.79 14.62 6.44
N LEU A 111 -8.11 14.49 6.65
CA LEU A 111 -8.68 13.40 7.42
C LEU A 111 -8.64 12.07 6.66
N ILE A 112 -8.96 12.07 5.36
CA ILE A 112 -8.85 10.88 4.51
C ILE A 112 -7.40 10.41 4.42
N THR A 113 -6.44 11.34 4.27
CA THR A 113 -5.00 11.02 4.31
C THR A 113 -4.58 10.43 5.67
N LEU A 114 -5.12 10.95 6.77
CA LEU A 114 -4.88 10.39 8.10
C LEU A 114 -5.38 8.95 8.16
N TRP A 115 -6.64 8.70 7.79
CA TRP A 115 -7.22 7.35 7.77
C TRP A 115 -6.48 6.39 6.85
N LEU A 116 -5.99 6.82 5.68
CA LEU A 116 -5.13 6.00 4.81
C LEU A 116 -3.82 5.57 5.48
N THR A 117 -3.32 6.41 6.39
CA THR A 117 -2.05 6.20 7.09
C THR A 117 -2.22 5.38 8.36
N THR A 118 -3.30 5.61 9.10
CA THR A 118 -3.60 4.98 10.40
C THR A 118 -4.40 3.71 10.29
N SER A 119 -5.02 3.41 9.13
CA SER A 119 -5.63 2.11 8.83
C SER A 119 -4.56 1.04 9.00
N ASN A 120 -4.57 0.48 10.21
CA ASN A 120 -3.60 -0.48 10.69
C ASN A 120 -4.02 -1.82 10.07
N PRO A 121 -3.14 -2.49 9.32
CA PRO A 121 -3.41 -3.85 8.87
C PRO A 121 -3.30 -4.76 10.10
N LEU A 122 -4.32 -4.74 10.98
CA LEU A 122 -4.48 -5.72 12.06
C LEU A 122 -4.58 -7.14 11.49
N TYR A 123 -4.90 -7.23 10.19
CA TYR A 123 -4.81 -8.41 9.35
C TYR A 123 -3.95 -8.08 8.12
N THR A 124 -3.32 -9.09 7.53
CA THR A 124 -2.77 -8.98 6.17
C THR A 124 -3.88 -8.47 5.24
N SER A 125 -3.82 -7.19 4.88
CA SER A 125 -4.73 -6.55 3.93
C SER A 125 -4.74 -7.38 2.65
N GLY A 126 -5.93 -7.82 2.22
CA GLY A 126 -6.08 -8.53 0.96
C GLY A 126 -5.85 -7.60 -0.23
N MET A 127 -5.55 -8.15 -1.41
CA MET A 127 -5.26 -7.34 -2.60
C MET A 127 -6.41 -6.38 -2.96
N VAL A 128 -7.66 -6.78 -2.74
CA VAL A 128 -8.84 -5.93 -2.98
C VAL A 128 -8.91 -4.77 -1.98
N ASP A 129 -8.55 -5.00 -0.72
CA ASP A 129 -8.48 -3.97 0.32
C ASP A 129 -7.42 -2.92 -0.03
N ASP A 130 -6.23 -3.34 -0.44
CA ASP A 130 -5.21 -2.44 -1.00
C ASP A 130 -5.68 -1.75 -2.29
N GLY A 131 -6.53 -2.39 -3.10
CA GLY A 131 -7.18 -1.81 -4.27
C GLY A 131 -8.10 -0.64 -3.92
N TYR A 132 -8.93 -0.78 -2.89
CA TYR A 132 -9.72 0.33 -2.33
C TYR A 132 -8.81 1.47 -1.87
N ARG A 133 -7.77 1.17 -1.08
CA ARG A 133 -6.84 2.20 -0.56
C ARG A 133 -6.10 2.94 -1.68
N LEU A 134 -5.63 2.21 -2.70
CA LEU A 134 -4.98 2.81 -3.86
C LEU A 134 -5.93 3.75 -4.59
N THR A 135 -7.18 3.35 -4.78
CA THR A 135 -8.20 4.14 -5.47
C THR A 135 -8.60 5.37 -4.65
N THR A 136 -8.73 5.25 -3.33
CA THR A 136 -8.92 6.38 -2.42
C THR A 136 -7.77 7.39 -2.57
N ALA A 137 -6.51 6.93 -2.50
CA ALA A 137 -5.35 7.81 -2.66
C ALA A 137 -5.30 8.48 -4.05
N PHE A 138 -5.77 7.76 -5.09
CA PHE A 138 -5.93 8.29 -6.45
C PHE A 138 -6.97 9.42 -6.50
N ILE A 139 -8.17 9.19 -5.98
CA ILE A 139 -9.28 10.17 -5.95
C ILE A 139 -8.84 11.46 -5.26
N ILE A 140 -8.27 11.36 -4.05
CA ILE A 140 -7.89 12.56 -3.26
C ILE A 140 -6.57 13.21 -3.74
N ARG A 141 -5.94 12.66 -4.78
CA ARG A 141 -4.62 13.08 -5.27
C ARG A 141 -3.55 13.13 -4.17
N ASP A 142 -3.44 12.06 -3.37
CA ASP A 142 -2.40 11.89 -2.34
C ASP A 142 -1.24 11.06 -2.90
N SER A 143 -0.22 11.77 -3.41
CA SER A 143 0.93 11.15 -4.09
C SER A 143 1.72 10.22 -3.18
N LYS A 144 1.83 10.56 -1.89
CA LYS A 144 2.64 9.81 -0.93
C LYS A 144 1.99 8.48 -0.60
N ASN A 145 0.70 8.48 -0.29
CA ASN A 145 -0.03 7.26 -0.01
C ASN A 145 -0.21 6.42 -1.27
N PHE A 146 -0.48 7.04 -2.43
CA PHE A 146 -0.56 6.33 -3.71
C PHE A 146 0.74 5.55 -4.01
N ALA A 147 1.90 6.21 -3.89
CA ALA A 147 3.20 5.55 -4.06
C ALA A 147 3.43 4.44 -3.04
N ARG A 148 3.16 4.69 -1.76
CA ARG A 148 3.32 3.68 -0.70
C ARG A 148 2.47 2.43 -0.95
N ILE A 149 1.19 2.62 -1.25
CA ILE A 149 0.24 1.52 -1.46
C ILE A 149 0.57 0.75 -2.75
N SER A 150 0.99 1.44 -3.81
CA SER A 150 1.44 0.77 -5.04
C SER A 150 2.64 -0.16 -4.80
N VAL A 151 3.62 0.25 -3.98
CA VAL A 151 4.74 -0.64 -3.57
C VAL A 151 4.22 -1.82 -2.76
N ASN A 152 3.23 -1.61 -1.89
CA ASN A 152 2.63 -2.71 -1.13
C ASN A 152 1.96 -3.72 -2.07
N LEU A 153 1.17 -3.24 -3.04
CA LEU A 153 0.55 -4.06 -4.09
C LEU A 153 1.59 -4.88 -4.86
N ILE A 154 2.67 -4.23 -5.31
CA ILE A 154 3.77 -4.86 -6.06
C ILE A 154 4.48 -5.93 -5.22
N THR A 155 4.64 -5.68 -3.92
CA THR A 155 5.51 -6.51 -3.09
C THR A 155 4.79 -7.64 -2.35
N GLN A 156 3.55 -7.44 -1.92
CA GLN A 156 2.86 -8.39 -1.03
C GLN A 156 1.94 -9.38 -1.76
N HIS A 157 1.49 -9.04 -2.97
CA HIS A 157 0.47 -9.81 -3.68
C HIS A 157 1.05 -10.44 -4.96
N ALA A 158 0.83 -11.73 -5.13
CA ALA A 158 1.26 -12.50 -6.32
C ALA A 158 0.14 -12.61 -7.36
N GLU A 159 -1.10 -12.51 -6.90
CA GLU A 159 -2.33 -12.61 -7.66
C GLU A 159 -2.37 -11.56 -8.79
N PRO A 160 -3.04 -11.86 -9.91
CA PRO A 160 -3.18 -10.89 -10.99
C PRO A 160 -4.05 -9.71 -10.54
N TYR A 161 -3.66 -8.49 -10.90
CA TYR A 161 -4.45 -7.30 -10.54
C TYR A 161 -5.80 -7.21 -11.27
N SER A 162 -6.10 -8.16 -12.17
CA SER A 162 -7.44 -8.34 -12.73
C SER A 162 -8.51 -8.62 -11.66
N GLU A 163 -8.15 -9.18 -10.50
CA GLU A 163 -9.11 -9.38 -9.40
C GLU A 163 -9.62 -8.04 -8.84
N ILE A 164 -8.78 -6.99 -8.80
CA ILE A 164 -9.21 -5.64 -8.44
C ILE A 164 -10.24 -5.14 -9.44
N TYR A 165 -10.05 -5.45 -10.73
CA TYR A 165 -10.94 -5.03 -11.82
C TYR A 165 -12.28 -5.76 -11.84
N LYS A 166 -12.43 -6.89 -11.13
CA LYS A 166 -13.71 -7.60 -10.97
C LYS A 166 -14.67 -6.88 -10.02
N VAL A 167 -14.17 -5.97 -9.20
CA VAL A 167 -15.00 -5.18 -8.28
C VAL A 167 -15.51 -3.94 -9.02
N ASP A 168 -16.80 -3.90 -9.31
CA ASP A 168 -17.43 -2.84 -10.12
C ASP A 168 -17.09 -1.43 -9.62
N GLN A 169 -17.19 -1.21 -8.30
CA GLN A 169 -16.88 0.08 -7.68
C GLN A 169 -15.45 0.57 -7.94
N LEU A 170 -14.47 -0.36 -7.95
CA LEU A 170 -13.07 -0.06 -8.23
C LEU A 170 -12.84 0.13 -9.73
N ARG A 171 -13.44 -0.74 -10.55
CA ARG A 171 -13.36 -0.67 -12.01
C ARG A 171 -13.77 0.70 -12.54
N ASP A 172 -14.85 1.25 -12.00
CA ASP A 172 -15.44 2.49 -12.51
C ASP A 172 -14.64 3.74 -12.09
N ARG A 173 -13.75 3.61 -11.10
CA ARG A 173 -12.97 4.73 -10.53
C ARG A 173 -11.47 4.64 -10.75
N LEU A 174 -10.93 3.45 -10.95
CA LEU A 174 -9.50 3.21 -11.10
C LEU A 174 -9.13 3.02 -12.57
N PRO A 175 -8.36 3.94 -13.19
CA PRO A 175 -7.92 3.80 -14.57
C PRO A 175 -7.16 2.48 -14.81
N ARG A 176 -7.55 1.74 -15.87
CA ARG A 176 -6.91 0.48 -16.28
C ARG A 176 -5.39 0.57 -16.42
N MET A 177 -4.89 1.72 -16.87
CA MET A 177 -3.45 1.97 -17.02
C MET A 177 -2.67 1.85 -15.72
N ILE A 178 -3.29 2.13 -14.57
CA ILE A 178 -2.64 1.97 -13.25
C ILE A 178 -2.40 0.48 -12.99
N LEU A 179 -3.39 -0.38 -13.28
CA LEU A 179 -3.25 -1.83 -13.11
C LEU A 179 -2.17 -2.41 -14.04
N TYR A 180 -2.13 -1.97 -15.30
CA TYR A 180 -1.07 -2.38 -16.23
C TYR A 180 0.32 -1.93 -15.75
N SER A 181 0.42 -0.71 -15.23
CA SER A 181 1.68 -0.17 -14.70
C SER A 181 2.15 -0.92 -13.46
N LEU A 182 1.22 -1.36 -12.60
CA LEU A 182 1.53 -2.21 -11.46
C LEU A 182 2.09 -3.56 -11.92
N GLU A 183 1.46 -4.21 -12.91
CA GLU A 183 1.94 -5.48 -13.46
C GLU A 183 3.32 -5.37 -14.10
N GLU A 184 3.54 -4.34 -14.91
CA GLU A 184 4.82 -4.08 -15.56
C GLU A 184 5.93 -3.91 -14.50
N ARG A 185 5.66 -3.10 -13.47
CA ARG A 185 6.61 -2.84 -12.40
C ARG A 185 6.89 -4.06 -11.54
N ARG A 186 5.87 -4.86 -11.25
CA ARG A 186 6.03 -6.13 -10.55
C ARG A 186 6.92 -7.09 -11.35
N THR A 187 6.70 -7.16 -12.66
CA THR A 187 7.50 -8.00 -13.56
C THR A 187 8.94 -7.53 -13.65
N LYS A 188 9.17 -6.23 -13.83
CA LYS A 188 10.50 -5.62 -13.86
C LYS A 188 11.24 -5.79 -12.52
N MET A 189 10.56 -5.63 -11.39
CA MET A 189 11.17 -5.84 -10.07
C MET A 189 11.57 -7.30 -9.84
N ARG A 190 10.78 -8.27 -10.31
CA ARG A 190 11.16 -9.70 -10.29
C ARG A 190 12.42 -9.95 -11.12
N TYR A 191 12.48 -9.36 -12.32
CA TYR A 191 13.65 -9.45 -13.18
C TYR A 191 14.91 -8.88 -12.52
N GLU A 192 14.83 -7.68 -11.95
CA GLU A 192 15.98 -7.04 -11.29
C GLU A 192 16.44 -7.84 -10.06
N ILE A 193 15.54 -8.44 -9.27
CA ILE A 193 15.93 -9.36 -8.18
C ILE A 193 16.70 -10.57 -8.72
N HIS A 194 16.24 -11.15 -9.82
CA HIS A 194 16.91 -12.29 -10.44
C HIS A 194 18.29 -11.90 -10.99
N GLU A 195 18.42 -10.71 -11.57
CA GLU A 195 19.70 -10.16 -12.01
C GLU A 195 20.67 -9.98 -10.85
N LEU A 196 20.20 -9.50 -9.70
CA LEU A 196 21.01 -9.40 -8.48
C LEU A 196 21.52 -10.77 -8.02
N TRP A 197 20.71 -11.83 -8.11
CA TRP A 197 21.16 -13.19 -7.81
C TRP A 197 22.22 -13.66 -8.82
N ALA A 198 22.00 -13.45 -10.12
CA ALA A 198 22.95 -13.81 -11.16
C ALA A 198 24.29 -13.08 -10.99
N LYS A 199 24.26 -11.79 -10.65
CA LYS A 199 25.43 -11.00 -10.30
C LYS A 199 26.15 -11.59 -9.07
N GLY A 200 25.39 -11.91 -8.02
CA GLY A 200 25.90 -12.56 -6.81
C GLY A 200 26.53 -13.94 -7.03
N ILE A 201 26.15 -14.66 -8.09
CA ILE A 201 26.79 -15.91 -8.52
C ILE A 201 28.11 -15.64 -9.27
N LYS A 202 28.12 -14.66 -10.19
CA LYS A 202 29.26 -14.34 -11.05
C LYS A 202 30.40 -13.63 -10.32
N GLU A 203 30.06 -12.72 -9.40
CA GLU A 203 31.03 -11.86 -8.71
C GLU A 203 31.69 -12.51 -7.50
N THR A 204 31.63 -13.84 -7.40
CA THR A 204 32.29 -14.52 -6.30
C THR A 204 33.78 -14.62 -6.53
N CYS A 205 34.55 -14.50 -5.45
CA CYS A 205 36.01 -14.58 -5.49
C CYS A 205 36.42 -16.00 -5.91
N HIS A 206 36.57 -16.19 -7.22
CA HIS A 206 36.63 -17.52 -7.80
C HIS A 206 38.01 -18.16 -7.73
N GLU A 207 39.10 -17.40 -7.76
CA GLU A 207 40.43 -17.99 -7.84
C GLU A 207 41.47 -17.13 -7.13
N THR A 208 42.12 -17.74 -6.15
CA THR A 208 43.47 -17.36 -5.77
C THR A 208 44.45 -18.23 -6.57
N TYR A 209 45.68 -17.75 -6.81
CA TYR A 209 46.71 -18.53 -7.50
C TYR A 209 47.06 -19.86 -6.81
N SER A 210 46.73 -19.99 -5.51
CA SER A 210 46.66 -21.25 -4.80
C SER A 210 45.23 -21.77 -4.86
N SER A 211 45.03 -23.07 -5.06
CA SER A 211 43.75 -23.82 -5.21
C SER A 211 42.75 -23.73 -4.03
N THR A 212 42.73 -22.62 -3.30
CA THR A 212 41.92 -22.34 -2.11
C THR A 212 40.91 -21.24 -2.44
N THR A 213 39.72 -21.63 -2.91
CA THR A 213 38.61 -20.68 -3.09
C THR A 213 38.30 -19.97 -1.78
N CYS A 214 38.01 -18.66 -1.84
CA CYS A 214 37.51 -17.94 -0.68
C CYS A 214 36.20 -18.60 -0.21
N LYS A 215 36.23 -19.23 0.97
CA LYS A 215 35.08 -19.96 1.54
C LYS A 215 33.82 -19.09 1.60
N TRP A 216 33.98 -17.79 1.84
CA TRP A 216 32.88 -16.83 1.84
C TRP A 216 32.25 -16.64 0.46
N GLY A 217 33.07 -16.37 -0.56
CA GLY A 217 32.61 -16.21 -1.94
C GLY A 217 31.89 -17.47 -2.42
N TYR A 218 32.46 -18.64 -2.16
CA TYR A 218 31.85 -19.92 -2.49
C TYR A 218 30.50 -20.14 -1.78
N GLN A 219 30.40 -19.87 -0.47
CA GLN A 219 29.14 -20.01 0.27
C GLN A 219 28.06 -19.05 -0.23
N ARG A 220 28.43 -17.79 -0.51
CA ARG A 220 27.52 -16.79 -1.09
C ARG A 220 27.01 -17.25 -2.46
N MET A 221 27.91 -17.69 -3.34
CA MET A 221 27.58 -18.25 -4.65
C MET A 221 26.58 -19.41 -4.53
N GLU A 222 26.87 -20.40 -3.69
CA GLU A 222 26.04 -21.59 -3.55
C GLU A 222 24.64 -21.24 -3.02
N ARG A 223 24.53 -20.28 -2.10
CA ARG A 223 23.22 -19.79 -1.62
C ARG A 223 22.42 -19.11 -2.74
N TYR A 224 23.03 -18.28 -3.57
CA TYR A 224 22.32 -17.70 -4.72
C TYR A 224 21.97 -18.76 -5.78
N LYS A 225 22.84 -19.74 -6.05
CA LYS A 225 22.49 -20.87 -6.92
C LYS A 225 21.29 -21.65 -6.39
N LEU A 226 21.18 -21.84 -5.07
CA LEU A 226 20.02 -22.48 -4.46
C LEU A 226 18.75 -21.63 -4.60
N LEU A 227 18.85 -20.30 -4.46
CA LEU A 227 17.72 -19.41 -4.74
C LEU A 227 17.29 -19.47 -6.19
N CYS A 228 18.23 -19.34 -7.14
CA CYS A 228 17.97 -19.51 -8.56
C CYS A 228 17.26 -20.85 -8.77
N LYS A 229 17.84 -22.00 -8.37
CA LYS A 229 17.21 -23.33 -8.52
C LYS A 229 15.81 -23.44 -7.90
N ARG A 230 15.60 -22.85 -6.73
CA ARG A 230 14.31 -22.89 -6.02
C ARG A 230 13.22 -22.12 -6.76
N PHE A 231 13.62 -21.05 -7.43
CA PHE A 231 12.74 -20.14 -8.15
C PHE A 231 12.91 -20.27 -9.69
N ASP A 232 13.73 -21.20 -10.18
CA ASP A 232 14.03 -21.40 -11.60
C ASP A 232 12.90 -22.19 -12.23
N GLY A 233 12.00 -21.44 -12.85
CA GLY A 233 10.79 -21.94 -13.47
C GLY A 233 9.83 -20.77 -13.51
N GLY A 234 9.67 -20.15 -14.68
CA GLY A 234 8.97 -18.87 -14.82
C GLY A 234 7.61 -18.78 -14.11
N ARG A 235 6.91 -19.91 -13.92
CA ARG A 235 5.68 -19.99 -13.11
C ARG A 235 5.91 -19.78 -11.61
N ILE A 236 6.95 -20.39 -11.03
CA ILE A 236 7.24 -20.34 -9.58
C ILE A 236 7.58 -18.90 -9.14
N ILE A 237 8.29 -18.11 -9.95
CA ILE A 237 8.57 -16.69 -9.64
C ILE A 237 7.33 -15.82 -9.78
N ALA A 238 6.48 -16.11 -10.77
CA ALA A 238 5.25 -15.36 -11.00
C ALA A 238 4.23 -15.56 -9.87
N ASP A 239 4.16 -16.78 -9.32
CA ASP A 239 3.17 -17.17 -8.31
C ASP A 239 3.59 -16.85 -6.87
N VAL A 240 4.78 -16.28 -6.67
CA VAL A 240 5.30 -15.94 -5.34
C VAL A 240 5.34 -14.41 -5.15
N PRO A 241 4.91 -13.89 -3.97
CA PRO A 241 5.03 -12.48 -3.66
C PRO A 241 6.50 -12.04 -3.67
N ILE A 242 6.78 -10.85 -4.21
CA ILE A 242 8.15 -10.30 -4.22
C ILE A 242 8.69 -10.17 -2.79
N SER A 243 7.85 -9.88 -1.78
CA SER A 243 8.24 -9.84 -0.38
C SER A 243 8.85 -11.16 0.11
N THR A 244 8.37 -12.30 -0.42
CA THR A 244 8.95 -13.62 -0.17
C THR A 244 10.30 -13.77 -0.85
N LEU A 245 10.43 -13.37 -2.13
CA LEU A 245 11.72 -13.38 -2.83
C LEU A 245 12.76 -12.54 -2.08
N ILE A 246 12.37 -11.35 -1.62
CA ILE A 246 13.17 -10.44 -0.81
C ILE A 246 13.60 -11.09 0.50
N ARG A 247 12.67 -11.71 1.22
CA ARG A 247 12.95 -12.39 2.49
C ARG A 247 13.95 -13.53 2.30
N GLU A 248 13.77 -14.37 1.30
CA GLU A 248 14.69 -15.48 1.02
C GLU A 248 16.05 -14.97 0.54
N SER A 249 16.08 -13.90 -0.24
CA SER A 249 17.32 -13.26 -0.68
C SER A 249 18.13 -12.69 0.49
N LYS A 250 17.46 -12.08 1.46
CA LYS A 250 18.11 -11.59 2.69
C LYS A 250 18.74 -12.73 3.51
N LYS A 251 18.08 -13.89 3.59
CA LYS A 251 18.65 -15.09 4.24
C LYS A 251 19.87 -15.63 3.50
N ALA A 252 19.89 -15.51 2.18
CA ALA A 252 21.03 -15.92 1.37
C ALA A 252 22.21 -14.96 1.50
N SER A 253 21.93 -13.65 1.63
CA SER A 253 22.96 -12.64 1.83
C SER A 253 23.80 -12.95 3.08
N THR A 254 25.12 -12.96 2.91
CA THR A 254 26.11 -13.17 3.97
C THR A 254 26.66 -11.85 4.51
N GLU A 255 25.97 -10.73 4.24
CA GLU A 255 26.44 -9.36 4.50
C GLU A 255 26.31 -8.93 5.98
N ASP A 256 25.52 -9.63 6.80
CA ASP A 256 25.43 -9.40 8.26
C ASP A 256 26.62 -9.98 9.06
N MET A 257 27.65 -10.53 8.39
CA MET A 257 28.81 -11.09 9.08
C MET A 257 29.81 -9.99 9.44
N THR A 258 29.59 -9.38 10.60
CA THR A 258 30.51 -8.47 11.29
C THR A 258 31.98 -8.92 11.20
N GLU A 259 32.82 -8.10 10.56
CA GLU A 259 34.29 -7.92 10.61
C GLU A 259 35.28 -9.11 10.72
N LYS A 260 34.89 -10.34 11.09
CA LYS A 260 35.83 -11.37 11.57
C LYS A 260 35.96 -12.61 10.69
N SER A 261 35.36 -12.64 9.51
CA SER A 261 35.56 -13.75 8.55
C SER A 261 36.82 -13.51 7.71
N HIS A 262 37.97 -13.51 8.37
CA HIS A 262 39.28 -13.37 7.75
C HIS A 262 39.50 -14.47 6.68
N CYS A 263 39.79 -14.06 5.45
CA CYS A 263 40.47 -14.94 4.50
C CYS A 263 41.91 -15.12 5.00
N LYS A 264 42.18 -16.17 5.78
CA LYS A 264 43.49 -16.34 6.43
C LYS A 264 44.65 -16.62 5.47
N TYR A 265 44.41 -16.84 4.18
CA TYR A 265 45.43 -17.31 3.24
C TYR A 265 45.06 -16.93 1.81
N SER A 266 45.47 -15.74 1.34
CA SER A 266 46.03 -15.57 -0.01
C SER A 266 46.34 -14.09 -0.32
N PRO A 267 47.61 -13.73 -0.58
CA PRO A 267 47.99 -12.40 -1.08
C PRO A 267 47.48 -12.07 -2.50
N SER A 268 46.79 -13.00 -3.18
CA SER A 268 46.38 -12.86 -4.59
C SER A 268 44.89 -12.58 -4.80
N CYS A 269 44.09 -12.49 -3.73
CA CYS A 269 42.71 -12.02 -3.84
C CYS A 269 42.76 -10.56 -4.33
N ARG A 270 42.06 -10.23 -5.43
CA ARG A 270 41.86 -8.84 -5.94
C ARG A 270 41.03 -7.95 -4.98
N CYS A 271 41.16 -8.19 -3.68
CA CYS A 271 40.21 -7.83 -2.66
C CYS A 271 40.79 -6.86 -1.62
N SER A 272 42.06 -6.40 -1.75
CA SER A 272 42.69 -5.51 -0.76
C SER A 272 43.60 -4.45 -1.36
N ASP A 273 43.54 -3.26 -0.74
CA ASP A 273 44.70 -2.41 -0.48
C ASP A 273 45.63 -3.12 0.51
N THR A 274 46.85 -3.44 0.11
CA THR A 274 47.81 -4.18 0.95
C THR A 274 48.53 -3.26 1.93
N TYR A 275 48.35 -3.46 3.24
CA TYR A 275 49.24 -2.92 4.27
C TYR A 275 50.11 -4.05 4.83
N THR A 276 51.41 -4.00 4.59
CA THR A 276 52.38 -4.99 5.09
C THR A 276 52.96 -4.54 6.43
N GLN A 277 52.47 -5.10 7.53
CA GLN A 277 53.22 -5.16 8.79
C GLN A 277 53.46 -6.63 9.17
N SER A 278 54.73 -6.97 9.44
CA SER A 278 55.19 -8.24 10.04
C SER A 278 54.92 -9.56 9.30
N GLY A 279 55.40 -9.72 8.06
CA GLY A 279 55.67 -11.04 7.45
C GLY A 279 54.46 -11.93 7.11
N HIS A 280 53.25 -11.55 7.51
CA HIS A 280 51.99 -12.20 7.15
C HIS A 280 51.08 -11.15 6.52
N SER A 281 50.92 -11.19 5.18
CA SER A 281 49.99 -10.33 4.46
C SER A 281 48.57 -10.80 4.77
N MET A 282 47.89 -10.12 5.69
CA MET A 282 46.45 -10.25 5.88
C MET A 282 45.76 -9.34 4.88
N VAL A 283 45.11 -9.94 3.88
CA VAL A 283 44.26 -9.25 2.92
C VAL A 283 42.94 -8.94 3.62
N HIS A 284 42.72 -7.66 3.92
CA HIS A 284 41.42 -7.18 4.39
C HIS A 284 40.52 -6.98 3.18
N HIS A 285 39.28 -7.49 3.25
CA HIS A 285 38.24 -7.05 2.33
C HIS A 285 37.97 -5.56 2.62
N SER A 286 38.02 -4.72 1.58
CA SER A 286 37.49 -3.36 1.70
C SER A 286 36.03 -3.43 2.14
N THR A 287 35.64 -2.59 3.10
CA THR A 287 34.24 -2.49 3.53
C THR A 287 33.38 -2.12 2.33
N ILE A 288 32.46 -3.01 1.95
CA ILE A 288 31.49 -2.77 0.87
C ILE A 288 30.61 -1.60 1.29
N GLN A 289 30.43 -0.61 0.42
CA GLN A 289 29.55 0.52 0.74
C GLN A 289 28.12 0.02 0.93
N SER A 290 27.37 0.62 1.86
CA SER A 290 26.03 0.12 2.20
C SER A 290 25.10 -0.02 0.99
N GLU A 291 25.26 0.83 -0.02
CA GLU A 291 24.49 0.85 -1.27
C GLU A 291 24.86 -0.28 -2.23
N GLU A 292 26.10 -0.78 -2.14
CA GLU A 292 26.62 -1.88 -2.95
C GLU A 292 26.26 -3.26 -2.35
N THR A 293 25.92 -3.29 -1.06
CA THR A 293 25.37 -4.49 -0.43
C THR A 293 24.05 -4.88 -1.09
N PHE A 294 23.75 -6.17 -1.13
CA PHE A 294 22.46 -6.69 -1.59
C PHE A 294 21.30 -6.06 -0.80
N ALA A 295 21.47 -5.86 0.52
CA ALA A 295 20.46 -5.18 1.33
C ALA A 295 20.24 -3.72 0.89
N GLY A 296 21.32 -3.00 0.56
CA GLY A 296 21.29 -1.65 0.01
C GLY A 296 20.63 -1.59 -1.36
N GLN A 297 21.09 -2.42 -2.30
CA GLN A 297 20.51 -2.55 -3.63
C GLN A 297 19.01 -2.86 -3.57
N LEU A 298 18.60 -3.75 -2.66
CA LEU A 298 17.19 -4.08 -2.49
C LEU A 298 16.37 -2.97 -1.86
N LYS A 299 16.97 -2.17 -0.98
CA LYS A 299 16.34 -0.96 -0.42
C LYS A 299 16.15 0.09 -1.50
N CYS A 300 17.14 0.30 -2.37
CA CYS A 300 17.05 1.19 -3.53
C CYS A 300 15.98 0.70 -4.50
N LEU A 301 15.97 -0.60 -4.81
CA LEU A 301 14.95 -1.26 -5.62
C LEU A 301 13.54 -0.90 -5.14
N LYS A 302 13.22 -1.17 -3.87
CA LYS A 302 11.89 -0.91 -3.31
C LYS A 302 11.42 0.54 -3.46
N LYS A 303 12.33 1.51 -3.36
CA LYS A 303 11.98 2.95 -3.48
C LYS A 303 11.62 3.34 -4.93
N ARG A 304 12.23 2.67 -5.91
CA ARG A 304 12.11 3.01 -7.33
C ARG A 304 10.83 2.50 -7.98
N PHE A 305 10.27 1.40 -7.46
CA PHE A 305 9.09 0.76 -8.05
C PHE A 305 7.73 1.37 -7.67
N GLY A 306 7.68 2.32 -6.74
CA GLY A 306 6.42 2.99 -6.38
C GLY A 306 5.87 3.88 -7.50
N LEU A 307 4.57 3.76 -7.82
CA LEU A 307 3.86 4.61 -8.77
C LEU A 307 3.56 5.96 -8.13
N CYS A 308 3.95 7.05 -8.78
CA CYS A 308 3.51 8.39 -8.41
C CYS A 308 2.69 9.01 -9.55
N PHE A 309 2.04 10.14 -9.29
CA PHE A 309 1.25 10.82 -10.32
C PHE A 309 2.10 11.29 -11.51
N ASP A 310 3.36 11.66 -11.32
CA ASP A 310 4.25 11.99 -12.44
C ASP A 310 4.47 10.77 -13.36
N CYS A 311 4.48 9.55 -12.82
CA CYS A 311 4.55 8.35 -13.64
C CYS A 311 3.29 8.23 -14.52
N LEU A 312 2.12 8.53 -13.97
CA LEU A 312 0.86 8.48 -14.71
C LEU A 312 0.82 9.57 -15.78
N ASP A 313 1.26 10.79 -15.44
CA ASP A 313 1.39 11.88 -16.41
C ASP A 313 2.34 11.50 -17.56
N CYS A 314 3.43 10.79 -17.28
CA CYS A 314 4.33 10.30 -18.34
C CYS A 314 3.66 9.29 -19.27
N LEU A 315 2.89 8.35 -18.70
CA LEU A 315 2.15 7.36 -19.47
C LEU A 315 1.04 7.99 -20.33
N GLU A 316 0.48 9.11 -19.88
CA GLU A 316 -0.48 9.91 -20.63
C GLU A 316 0.17 10.86 -21.65
N GLY A 317 1.51 10.89 -21.73
CA GLY A 317 2.25 11.82 -22.59
C GLY A 317 2.20 13.28 -22.13
N LYS A 318 1.75 13.54 -20.90
CA LYS A 318 1.70 14.88 -20.28
C LYS A 318 3.05 15.34 -19.73
N LYS A 319 3.96 14.39 -19.45
CA LYS A 319 5.33 14.64 -19.00
C LYS A 319 6.30 13.74 -19.75
N GLU A 320 7.51 14.23 -19.97
CA GLU A 320 8.56 13.43 -20.60
C GLU A 320 9.18 12.44 -19.62
N LYS A 321 9.31 12.83 -18.33
CA LYS A 321 10.00 12.05 -17.31
C LYS A 321 9.39 12.21 -15.92
N CYS A 322 9.57 11.17 -15.12
CA CYS A 322 9.12 11.12 -13.74
C CYS A 322 10.21 11.62 -12.79
N ALA A 323 9.97 12.74 -12.11
CA ALA A 323 10.91 13.32 -11.14
C ALA A 323 11.20 12.40 -9.94
N HIS A 324 10.29 11.48 -9.62
CA HIS A 324 10.51 10.46 -8.57
C HIS A 324 11.50 9.38 -9.00
N GLN A 325 11.59 9.08 -10.30
CA GLN A 325 12.54 8.11 -10.84
C GLN A 325 13.91 8.76 -11.05
N GLU A 326 13.98 10.01 -11.52
CA GLU A 326 15.25 10.72 -11.76
C GLU A 326 16.08 10.97 -10.49
N LYS A 327 15.44 11.08 -9.32
CA LYS A 327 16.16 11.27 -8.05
C LYS A 327 16.79 9.99 -7.50
N GLN A 328 16.62 8.85 -8.19
CA GLN A 328 17.00 7.53 -7.71
C GLN A 328 17.99 6.80 -8.62
N ASP A 329 18.30 7.36 -9.78
CA ASP A 329 19.36 6.93 -10.70
C ASP A 329 20.57 7.88 -10.57
#